data_AF-A0A519T4C7-F1
#
_entry.id   AF-A0A519T4C7-F1
#
_cell.length_a   1.000
_cell.length_b   1.000
_cell.length_c   1.000
_cell.angle_alpha   90.00
_cell.angle_beta   90.00
_cell.angle_gamma   90.00
#
_symmetry.space_group_name_H-M   'P 1'
#
loop_
_entity.id
_entity.type
_entity.pdbx_description
1 polymer ?
#
loop_
_entity_poly.entity_id
_entity_poly.type
_entity_poly.pdbx_seq_one_letter_code
_entity_poly.pdbx_strand_id
1 'polypeptide(L)'
;MHILHIISSPRKGASASIQLGNGIVEKLQAANPGSTVLVHDLATHPFPHLEEAHLQSFFTPAESRTPEQQAAVKHSDDAIQEIKDADVIVIGAPLYNFSISSTLKAWIDHIARAGITFKYVDGAPQGLITG
;
A
#
# COMPACT_ATOMS: atom_id res chain seq x y z
N MET A 1 11.38 -9.56 -11.62
CA MET A 1 11.26 -9.04 -10.25
C MET A 1 10.61 -7.67 -10.30
N HIS A 2 9.44 -7.52 -9.71
CA HIS A 2 8.69 -6.28 -9.58
C HIS A 2 8.87 -5.74 -8.17
N ILE A 3 9.40 -4.52 -8.07
CA ILE A 3 9.66 -3.84 -6.80
C ILE A 3 8.62 -2.73 -6.61
N LEU A 4 7.87 -2.78 -5.52
CA LEU A 4 7.01 -1.68 -5.09
C LEU A 4 7.74 -0.86 -4.02
N HIS A 5 7.99 0.42 -4.28
CA HIS A 5 8.66 1.32 -3.35
C HIS A 5 7.66 2.36 -2.81
N ILE A 6 7.28 2.20 -1.54
CA ILE A 6 6.35 3.09 -0.84
C ILE A 6 7.13 4.18 -0.11
N ILE A 7 6.92 5.44 -0.49
CA ILE A 7 7.45 6.61 0.19
C ILE A 7 6.34 7.23 1.03
N SER A 8 6.63 7.51 2.31
CA SER A 8 5.63 8.12 3.21
C SER A 8 6.12 9.34 4.00
N SER A 9 7.37 9.77 3.76
CA SER A 9 7.95 10.91 4.45
C SER A 9 7.66 12.22 3.72
N PRO A 10 7.05 13.24 4.36
CA PRO A 10 6.84 14.55 3.75
C PRO A 10 8.12 15.38 3.65
N ARG A 11 9.25 14.90 4.18
CA ARG A 11 10.53 15.64 4.21
C ARG A 11 11.29 15.64 2.87
N LYS A 12 10.77 14.97 1.83
CA LYS A 12 11.35 14.93 0.48
C LYS A 12 12.86 14.61 0.54
N GLY A 13 13.72 15.38 -0.14
CA GLY A 13 15.17 15.14 -0.20
C GLY A 13 15.88 15.12 1.16
N ALA A 14 15.31 15.75 2.20
CA ALA A 14 15.87 15.74 3.56
C ALA A 14 15.47 14.51 4.38
N SER A 15 14.71 13.57 3.79
CA SER A 15 14.25 12.37 4.48
C SER A 15 15.28 11.25 4.47
N ALA A 16 15.72 10.82 5.65
CA ALA A 16 16.59 9.66 5.80
C ALA A 16 15.91 8.36 5.33
N SER A 17 14.60 8.20 5.54
CA SER A 17 13.89 6.98 5.11
C SER A 17 13.78 6.90 3.58
N ILE A 18 13.66 8.04 2.87
CA ILE A 18 13.68 8.07 1.40
C ILE A 18 15.07 7.72 0.88
N GLN A 19 16.13 8.30 1.47
CA GLN A 19 17.50 8.00 1.07
C GLN A 19 17.83 6.50 1.25
N LEU A 20 17.44 5.91 2.39
CA LEU A 20 17.62 4.48 2.64
C LEU A 20 16.77 3.61 1.70
N GLY A 21 15.50 3.97 1.48
CA GLY A 21 14.61 3.26 0.55
C GLY A 21 15.17 3.23 -0.87
N ASN A 22 15.61 4.39 -1.38
CA ASN A 22 16.28 4.48 -2.69
C ASN A 22 17.53 3.58 -2.76
N GLY A 23 18.39 3.62 -1.75
CA GLY A 23 19.59 2.78 -1.72
C GLY A 23 19.30 1.28 -1.68
N ILE A 24 18.19 0.86 -1.06
CA ILE A 24 17.71 -0.54 -1.10
C ILE A 24 17.25 -0.89 -2.52
N VAL A 25 16.41 -0.05 -3.12
CA VAL A 25 15.91 -0.25 -4.49
C VAL A 25 17.06 -0.35 -5.50
N GLU A 26 18.03 0.57 -5.42
CA GLU A 26 19.22 0.56 -6.29
C GLU A 26 19.99 -0.76 -6.19
N LYS A 27 20.20 -1.27 -4.97
CA LYS A 27 20.88 -2.56 -4.75
C LYS A 27 20.06 -3.74 -5.28
N LEU A 28 18.74 -3.73 -5.09
CA LEU A 28 17.86 -4.76 -5.61
C LEU A 28 17.87 -4.79 -7.14
N GLN A 29 17.83 -3.62 -7.80
CA GLN A 29 17.91 -3.52 -9.25
C GLN A 29 19.27 -3.98 -9.79
N ALA A 30 20.36 -3.60 -9.13
CA ALA A 30 21.71 -4.03 -9.53
C ALA A 30 21.90 -5.55 -9.40
N ALA A 31 21.32 -6.17 -8.37
CA ALA A 31 21.37 -7.61 -8.16
C ALA A 31 20.42 -8.40 -9.08
N ASN A 32 19.40 -7.75 -9.63
CA ASN A 32 18.37 -8.38 -10.46
C ASN A 32 18.17 -7.61 -11.78
N PRO A 33 19.11 -7.74 -12.75
CA PRO A 33 18.97 -7.09 -14.06
C PRO A 33 17.62 -7.41 -14.70
N GLY A 34 16.93 -6.39 -15.20
CA GLY A 34 15.58 -6.52 -15.75
C GLY A 34 14.44 -6.39 -14.73
N SER A 35 14.74 -6.18 -13.45
CA SER A 35 13.71 -5.80 -12.47
C SER A 35 13.05 -4.46 -12.83
N THR A 36 11.76 -4.32 -12.50
CA THR A 36 11.04 -3.04 -12.63
C THR A 36 10.74 -2.46 -11.25
N VAL A 37 10.55 -1.13 -11.20
CA VAL A 37 10.21 -0.42 -9.96
C VAL A 37 8.97 0.41 -10.19
N LEU A 38 7.96 0.21 -9.33
CA LEU A 38 6.84 1.13 -9.16
C LEU A 38 7.06 1.94 -7.89
N VAL A 39 7.08 3.27 -8.00
CA VAL A 39 7.24 4.15 -6.85
C VAL A 39 5.89 4.78 -6.52
N HIS A 40 5.44 4.59 -5.28
CA HIS A 40 4.21 5.19 -4.76
C HIS A 40 4.57 6.17 -3.64
N ASP A 41 4.48 7.48 -3.92
CA ASP A 41 4.75 8.53 -2.94
C ASP A 41 3.46 9.02 -2.29
N LEU A 42 3.19 8.49 -1.10
CA LEU A 42 2.02 8.79 -0.28
C LEU A 42 2.02 10.22 0.30
N ALA A 43 3.15 10.93 0.24
CA ALA A 43 3.21 12.32 0.67
C ALA A 43 2.78 13.29 -0.45
N THR A 44 2.90 12.89 -1.72
CA THR A 44 2.45 13.68 -2.89
C THR A 44 1.10 13.24 -3.42
N HIS A 45 0.81 11.93 -3.35
CA HIS A 45 -0.46 11.33 -3.76
C HIS A 45 -1.05 10.58 -2.55
N PRO A 46 -1.60 11.31 -1.56
CA PRO A 46 -2.10 10.69 -0.35
C PRO A 46 -3.35 9.86 -0.63
N PHE A 47 -3.47 8.74 0.10
CA PHE A 47 -4.73 8.02 0.17
C PHE A 47 -5.74 8.84 0.99
N PRO A 48 -7.02 8.85 0.60
CA PRO A 48 -8.05 9.42 1.43
C PRO A 48 -8.13 8.65 2.75
N HIS A 49 -8.51 9.32 3.83
CA HIS A 49 -8.88 8.61 5.05
C HIS A 49 -10.10 7.71 4.78
N LEU A 50 -10.26 6.64 5.56
CA LEU A 50 -11.46 5.82 5.45
C LEU A 50 -12.68 6.67 5.82
N GLU A 51 -13.70 6.53 4.99
CA GLU A 51 -14.99 7.21 5.09
C GLU A 51 -16.08 6.15 4.98
N GLU A 52 -17.32 6.51 5.27
CA GLU A 52 -18.45 5.59 5.20
C GLU A 52 -18.56 4.91 3.83
N ALA A 53 -18.39 5.68 2.73
CA ALA A 53 -18.44 5.14 1.38
C ALA A 53 -17.38 4.05 1.15
N HIS A 54 -16.16 4.24 1.66
CA HIS A 54 -15.10 3.23 1.58
C HIS A 54 -15.51 1.94 2.29
N LEU A 55 -15.98 2.05 3.53
CA LEU A 55 -16.37 0.90 4.34
C LEU A 55 -17.55 0.16 3.71
N GLN A 56 -18.58 0.87 3.24
CA GLN A 56 -19.71 0.27 2.53
C GLN A 56 -19.20 -0.49 1.29
N SER A 57 -18.35 0.11 0.46
CA SER A 57 -17.79 -0.56 -0.71
C SER A 57 -16.95 -1.79 -0.37
N PHE A 58 -16.28 -1.82 0.78
CA PHE A 58 -15.47 -2.95 1.20
C PHE A 58 -16.29 -4.20 1.48
N PHE A 59 -17.55 -4.03 1.92
CA PHE A 59 -18.48 -5.13 2.25
C PHE A 59 -19.54 -5.39 1.18
N THR A 60 -19.68 -4.51 0.18
CA THR A 60 -20.55 -4.75 -0.98
C THR A 60 -19.82 -5.60 -2.04
N PRO A 61 -20.39 -6.75 -2.48
CA PRO A 61 -19.86 -7.52 -3.61
C PRO A 61 -19.63 -6.64 -4.84
N ALA A 62 -18.57 -6.89 -5.59
CA ALA A 62 -18.14 -5.99 -6.67
C ALA A 62 -19.23 -5.75 -7.72
N GLU A 63 -19.99 -6.79 -8.05
CA GLU A 63 -21.13 -6.78 -8.98
C GLU A 63 -22.36 -6.00 -8.48
N SER A 64 -22.42 -5.71 -7.17
CA SER A 64 -23.53 -5.00 -6.52
C SER A 64 -23.18 -3.57 -6.12
N ARG A 65 -21.98 -3.09 -6.44
CA ARG A 65 -21.53 -1.74 -6.09
C ARG A 65 -22.24 -0.68 -6.93
N THR A 66 -22.63 0.43 -6.29
CA THR A 66 -23.06 1.63 -7.02
C THR A 66 -21.87 2.31 -7.70
N PRO A 67 -22.07 3.21 -8.68
CA PRO A 67 -20.98 3.97 -9.30
C PRO A 67 -20.12 4.73 -8.28
N GLU A 68 -20.74 5.29 -7.24
CA GLU A 68 -20.04 5.99 -6.16
C GLU A 68 -19.19 5.02 -5.33
N GLN A 69 -19.72 3.83 -5.03
CA GLN A 69 -18.98 2.79 -4.32
C GLN A 69 -17.80 2.26 -5.15
N GLN A 70 -17.98 2.11 -6.46
CA GLN A 70 -16.92 1.74 -7.41
C GLN A 70 -15.81 2.80 -7.45
N ALA A 71 -16.17 4.08 -7.44
CA ALA A 71 -15.20 5.17 -7.41
C ALA A 71 -14.44 5.21 -6.08
N ALA A 72 -15.15 5.09 -4.95
CA ALA A 72 -14.56 5.12 -3.62
C ALA A 72 -13.54 4.00 -3.41
N VAL A 73 -13.85 2.78 -3.87
CA VAL A 73 -12.99 1.60 -3.66
C VAL A 73 -11.79 1.55 -4.61
N LYS A 74 -11.79 2.37 -5.67
CA LYS A 74 -10.79 2.27 -6.75
C LYS A 74 -9.36 2.35 -6.22
N HIS A 75 -9.04 3.31 -5.35
CA HIS A 75 -7.69 3.45 -4.79
C HIS A 75 -7.27 2.21 -3.98
N SER A 76 -8.19 1.60 -3.23
CA SER A 76 -7.94 0.37 -2.47
C SER A 76 -7.69 -0.82 -3.40
N ASP A 77 -8.53 -0.99 -4.42
CA ASP A 77 -8.42 -2.10 -5.36
C ASP A 77 -7.12 -1.98 -6.20
N ASP A 78 -6.76 -0.77 -6.66
CA ASP A 78 -5.50 -0.51 -7.37
C ASP A 78 -4.29 -0.82 -6.47
N ALA A 79 -4.25 -0.30 -5.23
CA ALA A 79 -3.14 -0.54 -4.30
C ALA A 79 -2.97 -2.01 -3.93
N ILE A 80 -4.08 -2.74 -3.79
CA ILE A 80 -4.06 -4.18 -3.54
C ILE A 80 -3.48 -4.93 -4.74
N GLN A 81 -3.75 -4.46 -5.96
CA GLN A 81 -3.15 -5.04 -7.14
C GLN A 81 -1.63 -4.78 -7.17
N GLU A 82 -1.20 -3.56 -6.86
CA GLU A 82 0.23 -3.21 -6.77
C GLU A 82 0.99 -4.10 -5.78
N ILE A 83 0.43 -4.39 -4.59
CA ILE A 83 1.08 -5.29 -3.62
C ILE A 83 1.05 -6.77 -4.03
N LYS A 84 0.05 -7.20 -4.82
CA LYS A 84 -0.04 -8.58 -5.33
C LYS A 84 0.94 -8.83 -6.46
N ASP A 85 1.18 -7.81 -7.28
CA ASP A 85 2.10 -7.90 -8.41
C ASP A 85 3.58 -7.72 -8.00
N ALA A 86 3.82 -7.22 -6.78
CA ALA A 86 5.16 -6.99 -6.27
C ALA A 86 5.79 -8.25 -5.68
N ASP A 87 6.99 -8.60 -6.15
CA ASP A 87 7.85 -9.61 -5.53
C ASP A 87 8.53 -9.07 -4.27
N VAL A 88 8.84 -7.77 -4.26
CA VAL A 88 9.48 -7.07 -3.15
C VAL A 88 8.79 -5.75 -2.88
N ILE A 89 8.42 -5.50 -1.62
CA ILE A 89 7.85 -4.22 -1.17
C ILE A 89 8.85 -3.53 -0.24
N VAL A 90 9.34 -2.36 -0.65
CA VAL A 90 10.20 -1.48 0.16
C VAL A 90 9.36 -0.36 0.74
N ILE A 91 9.23 -0.30 2.07
CA ILE A 91 8.39 0.71 2.74
C ILE A 91 9.27 1.66 3.54
N GLY A 92 9.33 2.92 3.11
CA GLY A 92 9.96 4.00 3.86
C GLY A 92 9.01 4.52 4.95
N ALA A 93 9.24 4.15 6.22
CA ALA A 93 8.40 4.50 7.36
C ALA A 93 9.15 5.36 8.40
N PRO A 94 9.17 6.69 8.28
CA PRO A 94 9.78 7.55 9.28
C PRO A 94 8.96 7.54 10.59
N LEU A 95 9.64 7.68 11.72
CA LEU A 95 8.99 7.79 13.04
C LEU A 95 8.58 9.24 13.32
N TYR A 96 7.27 9.49 13.39
CA TYR A 96 6.69 10.76 13.86
C TYR A 96 5.82 10.49 15.07
N ASN A 97 6.08 11.17 16.19
CA ASN A 97 5.33 11.03 17.44
C ASN A 97 5.14 9.55 17.85
N PHE A 98 6.23 8.78 17.84
CA PHE A 98 6.25 7.36 18.21
C PHE A 98 5.41 6.43 17.31
N SER A 99 5.05 6.87 16.09
CA SER A 99 4.30 6.06 15.12
C SER A 99 4.78 6.30 13.68
N ILE A 100 4.19 5.55 12.75
CA ILE A 100 4.31 5.78 11.31
C ILE A 100 3.67 7.11 10.89
N SER A 101 3.96 7.59 9.68
CA SER A 101 3.26 8.76 9.14
C SER A 101 1.78 8.46 8.91
N SER A 102 0.93 9.49 9.06
CA SER A 102 -0.51 9.37 8.84
C SER A 102 -0.86 8.96 7.41
N THR A 103 -0.06 9.37 6.42
CA THR A 103 -0.22 8.97 5.02
C THR A 103 0.07 7.49 4.81
N LEU A 104 1.10 6.93 5.49
CA LEU A 104 1.34 5.49 5.48
C LEU A 104 0.19 4.72 6.12
N LYS A 105 -0.33 5.23 7.25
CA LYS A 105 -1.48 4.61 7.92
C LYS A 105 -2.72 4.60 7.02
N ALA A 106 -3.01 5.70 6.32
CA ALA A 106 -4.11 5.76 5.37
C ALA A 106 -3.96 4.72 4.26
N TRP A 107 -2.77 4.56 3.68
CA TRP A 107 -2.52 3.50 2.69
C TRP A 107 -2.75 2.09 3.27
N ILE A 108 -2.24 1.81 4.48
CA ILE A 108 -2.46 0.53 5.18
C ILE A 108 -3.96 0.23 5.36
N ASP A 109 -4.74 1.25 5.71
CA ASP A 109 -6.19 1.12 5.87
C ASP A 109 -6.91 0.69 4.58
N HIS A 110 -6.40 1.09 3.42
CA HIS A 110 -6.95 0.71 2.13
C HIS A 110 -6.49 -0.66 1.65
N ILE A 111 -5.31 -1.14 2.05
CA ILE A 111 -4.84 -2.49 1.65
C ILE A 111 -5.25 -3.60 2.63
N ALA A 112 -5.72 -3.27 3.83
CA ALA A 112 -6.23 -4.24 4.80
C ALA A 112 -7.70 -4.58 4.52
N ARG A 113 -7.96 -5.53 3.61
CA ARG A 113 -9.30 -5.91 3.14
C ARG A 113 -9.60 -7.38 3.44
N ALA A 114 -10.64 -7.62 4.25
CA ALA A 114 -11.13 -8.95 4.54
C ALA A 114 -11.64 -9.65 3.26
N GLY A 115 -11.29 -10.94 3.11
CA GLY A 115 -11.58 -11.72 1.90
C GLY A 115 -10.64 -11.45 0.73
N ILE A 116 -9.77 -10.44 0.81
CA ILE A 116 -8.87 -10.05 -0.30
C ILE A 116 -7.39 -10.16 0.10
N THR A 117 -6.97 -9.47 1.16
CA THR A 117 -5.56 -9.47 1.62
C THR A 117 -5.38 -10.23 2.93
N PHE A 118 -6.47 -10.52 3.64
CA PHE A 118 -6.54 -11.47 4.73
C PHE A 118 -7.93 -12.11 4.81
N LYS A 119 -8.07 -13.21 5.54
CA LYS A 119 -9.36 -13.83 5.90
C LYS A 119 -9.35 -14.27 7.36
N TYR A 120 -10.49 -14.65 7.91
CA TYR A 120 -10.56 -15.29 9.23
C TYR A 120 -10.62 -16.81 9.08
N VAL A 121 -9.77 -17.52 9.82
CA VAL A 121 -9.78 -18.98 9.97
C VAL A 121 -9.78 -19.28 11.46
N ASP A 122 -10.77 -20.03 11.93
CA ASP A 122 -10.95 -20.38 13.35
C ASP A 122 -10.92 -19.16 14.31
N GLY A 123 -11.44 -18.02 13.85
CA GLY A 123 -11.49 -16.78 14.61
C GLY A 123 -10.20 -15.94 14.60
N ALA A 124 -9.14 -16.40 13.92
CA ALA A 124 -7.88 -15.67 13.79
C ALA A 124 -7.68 -15.13 12.36
N PRO A 125 -7.07 -13.94 12.18
CA PRO A 125 -6.74 -13.43 10.86
C PRO A 125 -5.56 -14.22 10.23
N GLN A 126 -5.72 -14.62 8.97
CA GLN A 126 -4.71 -15.25 8.12
C GLN A 126 -4.47 -14.37 6.90
N GLY A 127 -3.21 -13.99 6.66
CA GLY A 127 -2.82 -13.23 5.46
C GLY A 127 -3.01 -14.02 4.17
N LEU A 128 -3.41 -13.32 3.09
CA LEU A 128 -3.63 -13.87 1.76
C LEU A 128 -2.61 -13.37 0.72
N ILE A 129 -1.79 -12.37 1.08
CA ILE A 129 -0.66 -11.94 0.27
C ILE A 129 0.52 -12.86 0.60
N THR A 130 0.87 -13.72 -0.35
CA THR A 130 1.92 -14.75 -0.22
C THR A 130 2.93 -14.61 -1.34
N GLY A 131 4.21 -14.87 -1.05
CA GLY A 131 5.31 -14.98 -2.01
C GLY A 131 6.08 -16.27 -1.81
#